data_AF-A0AAE1U7L7-F1
#
_entry.id   AF-A0AAE1U7L7-F1
#
_cell.length_a   1.000
_cell.length_b   1.000
_cell.length_c   1.000
_cell.angle_alpha   90.00
_cell.angle_beta   90.00
_cell.angle_gamma   90.00
#
_symmetry.space_group_name_H-M   'P 1'
#
loop_
_entity.id
_entity.type
_entity.pdbx_description
1 polymer ?
#
loop_
_entity_poly.entity_id
_entity_poly.type
_entity_poly.pdbx_seq_one_letter_code
_entity_poly.pdbx_strand_id
1 'polypeptide(L)'
;MTREAASANVEAAETYPAILKTIIEEGGYTAKQVFDIDETGLYWKKLPGRTYISTEESAALRFKASKDRLPLLLGANAEGDCKLKPALVYQSENPRALKGYVKSFLPCYWYSSRKAWMNSTIFQDYLGKLEKELELYCEREEIPFKILLLLDNAPCHLPSVDLSSNIQLAFLPPNTTSLLQPCDQGIIKTFKSYYLRSTLTNLVERTNKDKQTVKEYWKNFTIKDALRFINPSATG
;
A
#
# COMPACT_ATOMS: atom_id res chain seq x y z
N MET A 1 -0.49 -11.13 -7.90
CA MET A 1 -0.73 -10.56 -9.22
C MET A 1 0.60 -10.34 -9.90
N THR A 2 0.81 -10.91 -11.07
CA THR A 2 1.67 -10.28 -12.07
C THR A 2 0.76 -9.23 -12.70
N ARG A 3 1.03 -7.92 -12.49
CA ARG A 3 0.50 -6.91 -13.39
C ARG A 3 1.19 -7.20 -14.73
N GLU A 4 0.54 -7.95 -15.61
CA GLU A 4 0.94 -7.95 -17.01
C GLU A 4 0.72 -6.53 -17.50
N ALA A 5 1.78 -5.89 -17.99
CA ALA A 5 1.68 -4.58 -18.61
C ALA A 5 1.02 -4.78 -19.98
N ALA A 6 -0.32 -4.86 -19.99
CA ALA A 6 -1.07 -4.58 -21.19
C ALA A 6 -0.74 -3.14 -21.62
N SER A 7 -0.65 -2.90 -22.94
CA SER A 7 -0.36 -1.58 -23.47
C SER A 7 -1.33 -0.56 -22.88
N ALA A 8 -0.80 0.57 -22.41
CA ALA A 8 -1.61 1.62 -21.81
C ALA A 8 -2.66 2.13 -22.81
N ASN A 9 -3.92 2.21 -22.38
CA ASN A 9 -5.00 2.74 -23.22
C ASN A 9 -5.05 4.26 -23.13
N VAL A 10 -4.33 4.93 -24.04
CA VAL A 10 -4.17 6.40 -24.03
C VAL A 10 -5.49 7.12 -24.27
N GLU A 11 -6.34 6.62 -25.17
CA GLU A 11 -7.64 7.25 -25.48
C GLU A 11 -8.61 7.23 -24.29
N ALA A 12 -8.69 6.08 -23.60
CA ALA A 12 -9.46 6.00 -22.36
C ALA A 12 -8.85 6.85 -21.24
N ALA A 13 -7.51 6.96 -21.21
CA ALA A 13 -6.81 7.81 -20.25
C ALA A 13 -7.03 9.31 -20.50
N GLU A 14 -7.20 9.73 -21.75
CA GLU A 14 -7.47 11.14 -22.09
C GLU A 14 -8.90 11.55 -21.79
N THR A 15 -9.86 10.65 -21.93
CA THR A 15 -11.29 10.94 -21.77
C THR A 15 -11.79 10.81 -20.33
N TYR A 16 -11.25 9.86 -19.56
CA TYR A 16 -11.74 9.58 -18.22
C TYR A 16 -11.60 10.73 -17.20
N PRO A 17 -10.54 11.58 -17.23
CA PRO A 17 -10.47 12.73 -16.33
C PRO A 17 -11.69 13.65 -16.43
N ALA A 18 -12.26 13.82 -17.63
CA ALA A 18 -13.50 14.58 -17.81
C ALA A 18 -14.70 13.88 -17.16
N ILE A 19 -14.81 12.56 -17.30
CA ILE A 19 -15.86 11.74 -16.67
C ILE A 19 -15.75 11.82 -15.14
N LEU A 20 -14.55 11.63 -14.59
CA LEU A 20 -14.30 11.70 -13.17
C LEU A 20 -14.64 13.09 -12.61
N LYS A 21 -14.28 14.15 -13.35
CA LYS A 21 -14.65 15.52 -13.00
C LYS A 21 -16.18 15.68 -12.91
N THR A 22 -16.92 15.17 -13.89
CA THR A 22 -18.40 15.18 -13.85
C THR A 22 -18.94 14.45 -12.62
N ILE A 23 -18.43 13.26 -12.29
CA ILE A 23 -18.85 12.51 -11.10
C ILE A 23 -18.60 13.32 -9.82
N ILE A 24 -17.44 13.98 -9.72
CA ILE A 24 -17.06 14.81 -8.57
C ILE A 24 -18.00 16.02 -8.45
N GLU A 25 -18.23 16.75 -9.55
CA GLU A 25 -19.03 17.98 -9.57
C GLU A 25 -20.52 17.70 -9.34
N GLU A 26 -21.12 16.75 -10.06
CA GLU A 26 -22.53 16.38 -9.89
C GLU A 26 -22.79 15.72 -8.53
N GLY A 27 -21.83 14.96 -8.03
CA GLY A 27 -21.85 14.39 -6.70
C GLY A 27 -21.59 15.40 -5.58
N GLY A 28 -21.11 16.61 -5.89
CA GLY A 28 -20.73 17.60 -4.87
C GLY A 28 -19.63 17.12 -3.93
N TYR A 29 -18.70 16.30 -4.43
CA TYR A 29 -17.58 15.78 -3.64
C TYR A 29 -16.50 16.84 -3.47
N THR A 30 -15.97 16.97 -2.26
CA THR A 30 -14.77 17.77 -1.98
C THR A 30 -13.50 16.92 -2.13
N ALA A 31 -12.32 17.56 -2.21
CA ALA A 31 -11.05 16.84 -2.24
C ALA A 31 -10.83 15.95 -1.00
N LYS A 32 -11.43 16.31 0.15
CA LYS A 32 -11.42 15.50 1.36
C LYS A 32 -12.20 14.19 1.23
N GLN A 33 -13.16 14.12 0.32
CA GLN A 33 -14.10 13.01 0.14
C GLN A 33 -13.77 12.09 -1.05
N VAL A 34 -12.78 12.46 -1.87
CA VAL A 34 -12.31 11.64 -2.99
C VAL A 34 -11.07 10.88 -2.55
N PHE A 35 -11.15 9.55 -2.49
CA PHE A 35 -10.08 8.65 -2.10
C PHE A 35 -9.61 7.81 -3.27
N ASP A 36 -8.33 7.51 -3.32
CA ASP A 36 -7.74 6.54 -4.23
C ASP A 36 -7.07 5.42 -3.45
N ILE A 37 -7.27 4.19 -3.90
CA ILE A 37 -6.68 3.00 -3.31
C ILE A 37 -6.02 2.14 -4.39
N ASP A 38 -4.83 1.62 -4.10
CA ASP A 38 -4.13 0.71 -5.01
C ASP A 38 -3.25 -0.32 -4.29
N GLU A 39 -3.10 -1.49 -4.93
CA GLU A 39 -2.15 -2.49 -4.50
C GLU A 39 -0.74 -2.25 -5.02
N THR A 40 0.23 -2.54 -4.16
CA THR A 40 1.62 -2.53 -4.53
C THR A 40 2.43 -3.65 -3.88
N GLY A 41 3.42 -4.14 -4.60
CA GLY A 41 4.44 -5.04 -4.04
C GLY A 41 5.59 -4.25 -3.41
N LEU A 42 5.77 -4.36 -2.10
CA LEU A 42 6.92 -3.82 -1.37
C LEU A 42 8.04 -4.87 -1.30
N TYR A 43 9.21 -4.52 -1.81
CA TYR A 43 10.43 -5.30 -1.57
C TYR A 43 11.00 -4.96 -0.19
N TRP A 44 10.57 -5.70 0.83
CA TRP A 44 10.86 -5.40 2.22
C TRP A 44 12.28 -5.75 2.69
N LYS A 45 13.03 -6.52 1.88
CA LYS A 45 14.46 -6.82 2.11
C LYS A 45 15.36 -6.30 1.00
N LYS A 46 15.09 -5.13 0.44
CA LYS A 46 15.83 -4.63 -0.73
C LYS A 46 17.15 -3.96 -0.34
N LEU A 47 18.23 -4.34 -1.03
CA LEU A 47 19.48 -3.58 -1.07
C LEU A 47 19.55 -2.69 -2.33
N PRO A 48 20.13 -1.48 -2.25
CA PRO A 48 20.42 -0.66 -3.42
C PRO A 48 21.41 -1.35 -4.35
N GLY A 49 21.22 -1.18 -5.67
CA GLY A 49 22.05 -1.83 -6.70
C GLY A 49 23.54 -1.44 -6.68
N ARG A 50 23.86 -0.29 -6.09
CA ARG A 50 25.23 0.18 -5.83
C ARG A 50 25.41 0.39 -4.32
N THR A 51 26.15 -0.50 -3.68
CA THR A 51 26.52 -0.45 -2.25
C THR A 51 27.98 -0.88 -2.14
N TYR A 52 28.74 -0.32 -1.19
CA TYR A 52 30.15 -0.67 -0.89
C TYR A 52 30.28 -2.04 -0.19
N ILE A 53 29.44 -3.00 -0.55
CA ILE A 53 29.50 -4.39 -0.07
C ILE A 53 30.17 -5.25 -1.14
N SER A 54 30.84 -6.31 -0.71
CA SER A 54 31.46 -7.26 -1.63
C SER A 54 30.45 -7.79 -2.65
N THR A 55 30.90 -8.03 -3.89
CA THR A 55 30.03 -8.50 -4.99
C THR A 55 29.29 -9.79 -4.63
N GLU A 56 29.94 -10.68 -3.87
CA GLU A 56 29.41 -11.96 -3.40
C GLU A 56 28.34 -11.78 -2.32
N GLU A 57 28.56 -10.92 -1.33
CA GLU A 57 27.53 -10.59 -0.33
C GLU A 57 26.34 -9.87 -0.96
N SER A 58 26.62 -8.97 -1.91
CA SER A 58 25.58 -8.28 -2.67
C SER A 58 24.73 -9.26 -3.47
N ALA A 59 25.34 -10.25 -4.14
CA ALA A 59 24.64 -11.27 -4.90
C ALA A 59 23.79 -12.19 -4.01
N ALA A 60 24.36 -12.67 -2.88
CA ALA A 60 23.66 -13.55 -1.94
C ALA A 60 22.45 -12.87 -1.28
N LEU A 61 22.58 -11.57 -0.95
CA LEU A 61 21.50 -10.78 -0.37
C LEU A 61 20.45 -10.38 -1.42
N ARG A 62 20.87 -10.01 -2.64
CA ARG A 62 19.95 -9.73 -3.76
C ARG A 62 19.12 -10.95 -4.16
N PHE A 63 19.69 -12.15 -4.13
CA PHE A 63 18.99 -13.39 -4.47
C PHE A 63 17.91 -13.76 -3.43
N LYS A 64 18.12 -13.47 -2.14
CA LYS A 64 17.09 -13.62 -1.09
C LYS A 64 16.04 -12.52 -1.13
N ALA A 65 16.45 -11.28 -1.41
CA ALA A 65 15.59 -10.11 -1.49
C ALA A 65 14.63 -10.11 -2.68
N SER A 66 15.03 -10.68 -3.82
CA SER A 66 14.27 -10.63 -5.07
C SER A 66 12.98 -11.45 -5.05
N LYS A 67 12.83 -12.39 -4.11
CA LYS A 67 11.69 -13.31 -4.02
C LYS A 67 10.62 -12.93 -2.99
N ASP A 68 10.90 -11.98 -2.11
CA ASP A 68 10.04 -11.65 -0.98
C ASP A 68 9.40 -10.26 -1.16
N ARG A 69 8.28 -10.19 -1.88
CA ARG A 69 7.42 -8.99 -1.94
C ARG A 69 6.31 -9.10 -0.90
N LEU A 70 6.02 -8.00 -0.19
CA LEU A 70 4.81 -7.86 0.61
C LEU A 70 3.77 -7.10 -0.22
N PRO A 71 2.64 -7.71 -0.57
CA PRO A 71 1.51 -6.93 -1.06
C PRO A 71 0.99 -6.02 0.04
N LEU A 72 0.86 -4.76 -0.35
CA LEU A 72 0.24 -3.72 0.43
C LEU A 72 -0.89 -3.12 -0.37
N LEU A 73 -2.00 -2.80 0.30
CA LEU A 73 -3.02 -1.90 -0.20
C LEU A 73 -2.78 -0.56 0.47
N LEU A 74 -2.62 0.49 -0.32
CA LEU A 74 -2.38 1.85 0.14
C LEU A 74 -3.49 2.76 -0.39
N GLY A 75 -3.77 3.84 0.32
CA GLY A 75 -4.65 4.86 -0.20
C GLY A 75 -4.61 6.14 0.60
N ALA A 76 -5.13 7.21 -0.01
CA ALA A 76 -5.24 8.52 0.58
C ALA A 76 -6.36 9.31 -0.12
N ASN A 77 -6.78 10.42 0.49
CA ASN A 77 -7.66 11.36 -0.18
C ASN A 77 -6.91 12.33 -1.09
N ALA A 78 -7.67 13.02 -1.95
CA ALA A 78 -7.15 14.02 -2.87
C ALA A 78 -6.61 15.27 -2.15
N GLU A 79 -7.13 15.59 -0.96
CA GLU A 79 -6.59 16.68 -0.11
C GLU A 79 -5.20 16.34 0.46
N GLY A 80 -4.92 15.05 0.70
CA GLY A 80 -3.64 14.56 1.22
C GLY A 80 -3.50 14.63 2.74
N ASP A 81 -4.53 15.07 3.46
CA ASP A 81 -4.59 15.11 4.93
C ASP A 81 -5.04 13.76 5.55
N CYS A 82 -5.61 12.86 4.75
CA CYS A 82 -6.04 11.54 5.19
C CYS A 82 -5.31 10.43 4.43
N LYS A 83 -4.41 9.72 5.13
CA LYS A 83 -3.77 8.48 4.65
C LYS A 83 -4.47 7.30 5.28
N LEU A 84 -4.94 6.38 4.45
CA LEU A 84 -5.64 5.18 4.92
C LEU A 84 -4.67 4.22 5.58
N LYS A 85 -5.17 3.49 6.59
CA LYS A 85 -4.39 2.45 7.26
C LYS A 85 -4.10 1.33 6.25
N PRO A 86 -2.82 1.01 5.94
CA PRO A 86 -2.51 0.02 4.92
C PRO A 86 -3.07 -1.36 5.22
N ALA A 87 -3.45 -2.13 4.20
CA ALA A 87 -3.62 -3.57 4.33
C ALA A 87 -2.32 -4.28 3.95
N LEU A 88 -1.86 -5.23 4.76
CA LEU A 88 -0.69 -6.06 4.45
C LEU A 88 -1.10 -7.52 4.41
N VAL A 89 -0.81 -8.19 3.30
CA VAL A 89 -1.07 -9.63 3.16
C VAL A 89 0.23 -10.40 3.29
N TYR A 90 0.31 -11.29 4.27
CA TYR A 90 1.47 -12.15 4.51
C TYR A 90 1.18 -13.62 4.20
N GLN A 91 2.22 -14.44 4.07
CA GLN A 91 2.03 -15.87 3.78
C GLN A 91 1.44 -16.64 4.96
N SER A 92 1.79 -16.22 6.18
CA SER A 92 1.43 -16.91 7.42
C SER A 92 0.57 -16.02 8.31
N GLU A 93 -0.52 -16.57 8.84
CA GLU A 93 -1.38 -15.85 9.78
C GLU A 93 -0.62 -15.46 11.05
N ASN A 94 0.24 -16.34 11.56
CA ASN A 94 0.95 -16.17 12.83
C ASN A 94 2.45 -16.46 12.65
N PRO A 95 3.22 -15.54 12.02
CA PRO A 95 4.65 -15.73 11.87
C PRO A 95 5.34 -15.72 13.23
N ARG A 96 6.39 -16.54 13.38
CA ARG A 96 7.17 -16.63 14.65
C ARG A 96 7.65 -15.26 15.15
N ALA A 97 7.98 -14.35 14.23
CA ALA A 97 8.44 -13.00 14.55
C ALA A 97 7.36 -12.11 15.21
N LEU A 98 6.08 -12.45 15.08
CA LEU A 98 4.95 -11.76 15.71
C LEU A 98 4.33 -12.56 16.86
N LYS A 99 5.02 -13.59 17.39
CA LYS A 99 4.54 -14.34 18.54
C LYS A 99 4.34 -13.38 19.74
N GLY A 100 3.13 -13.40 20.32
CA GLY A 100 2.76 -12.54 21.44
C GLY A 100 2.32 -11.12 21.07
N TYR A 101 2.30 -10.76 19.79
CA TYR A 101 1.76 -9.47 19.33
C TYR A 101 0.26 -9.53 19.15
N VAL A 102 -0.42 -8.49 19.60
CA VAL A 102 -1.84 -8.27 19.33
C VAL A 102 -1.97 -7.50 18.03
N LYS A 103 -2.59 -8.13 17.01
CA LYS A 103 -2.61 -7.63 15.62
C LYS A 103 -3.31 -6.29 15.44
N SER A 104 -4.26 -5.93 16.31
CA SER A 104 -4.96 -4.63 16.24
C SER A 104 -4.03 -3.44 16.46
N PHE A 105 -2.93 -3.62 17.20
CA PHE A 105 -1.91 -2.58 17.43
C PHE A 105 -0.87 -2.48 16.31
N LEU A 106 -0.99 -3.28 15.24
CA LEU A 106 -0.11 -3.15 14.10
C LEU A 106 -0.42 -1.86 13.32
N PRO A 107 0.58 -1.25 12.67
CA PRO A 107 0.41 -0.04 11.87
C PRO A 107 -0.35 -0.28 10.56
N CYS A 108 -0.74 -1.52 10.29
CA CYS A 108 -1.50 -1.94 9.12
C CYS A 108 -2.55 -2.97 9.54
N TYR A 109 -3.58 -3.14 8.73
CA TYR A 109 -4.44 -4.30 8.81
C TYR A 109 -3.67 -5.54 8.35
N TRP A 110 -3.57 -6.53 9.23
CA TRP A 110 -2.83 -7.76 8.97
C TRP A 110 -3.76 -8.84 8.40
N TYR A 111 -3.39 -9.35 7.25
CA TYR A 111 -4.06 -10.44 6.56
C TYR A 111 -3.08 -11.55 6.23
N SER A 112 -3.59 -12.76 6.00
CA SER A 112 -2.78 -13.82 5.44
C SER A 112 -3.45 -14.59 4.31
N SER A 113 -2.64 -15.03 3.36
CA SER A 113 -3.06 -15.95 2.31
C SER A 113 -1.89 -16.84 1.89
N ARG A 114 -2.15 -18.07 1.44
CA ARG A 114 -1.08 -19.03 1.08
C ARG A 114 -0.13 -18.51 -0.01
N LYS A 115 -0.66 -17.73 -0.95
CA LYS A 115 0.11 -17.09 -2.04
C LYS A 115 0.70 -15.75 -1.61
N ALA A 116 0.41 -15.28 -0.39
CA ALA A 116 0.70 -13.96 0.12
C ALA A 116 0.27 -12.86 -0.86
N TRP A 117 -0.95 -12.97 -1.40
CA TRP A 117 -1.57 -12.05 -2.38
C TRP A 117 -2.94 -11.58 -1.88
N MET A 118 -3.34 -10.38 -2.32
CA MET A 118 -4.70 -9.87 -2.17
C MET A 118 -5.70 -10.80 -2.88
N ASN A 119 -6.87 -10.99 -2.28
CA ASN A 119 -8.01 -11.68 -2.87
C ASN A 119 -9.29 -10.93 -2.49
N SER A 120 -10.41 -11.27 -3.14
CA SER A 120 -11.68 -10.59 -2.89
C SER A 120 -12.04 -10.61 -1.41
N THR A 121 -12.07 -11.77 -0.73
CA THR A 121 -12.42 -11.87 0.70
C THR A 121 -11.61 -10.92 1.61
N ILE A 122 -10.30 -10.80 1.38
CA ILE A 122 -9.45 -9.87 2.13
C ILE A 122 -9.84 -8.42 1.82
N PHE A 123 -10.03 -8.10 0.55
CA PHE A 123 -10.42 -6.76 0.12
C PHE A 123 -11.77 -6.33 0.71
N GLN A 124 -12.74 -7.25 0.77
CA GLN A 124 -14.06 -7.00 1.36
C GLN A 124 -13.98 -6.71 2.87
N ASP A 125 -13.23 -7.51 3.61
CA ASP A 125 -13.02 -7.27 5.05
C ASP A 125 -12.28 -5.94 5.29
N TYR A 126 -11.32 -5.60 4.43
CA TYR A 126 -10.65 -4.31 4.48
C TYR A 126 -11.63 -3.16 4.24
N LEU A 127 -12.48 -3.24 3.23
CA LEU A 127 -13.48 -2.23 2.93
C LEU A 127 -14.45 -1.99 4.10
N GLY A 128 -14.92 -3.06 4.77
CA GLY A 128 -15.80 -2.91 5.93
C GLY A 128 -15.13 -2.26 7.15
N LYS A 129 -13.81 -2.41 7.30
CA LYS A 129 -13.03 -1.69 8.31
C LYS A 129 -12.78 -0.24 7.90
N LEU A 130 -12.47 -0.02 6.63
CA LEU A 130 -12.23 1.28 6.05
C LEU A 130 -13.46 2.18 6.14
N GLU A 131 -14.65 1.64 5.90
CA GLU A 131 -15.91 2.39 6.00
C GLU A 131 -16.07 3.09 7.35
N LYS A 132 -15.79 2.37 8.45
CA LYS A 132 -15.83 2.94 9.81
C LYS A 132 -14.74 4.01 10.02
N GLU A 133 -13.56 3.81 9.47
CA GLU A 133 -12.48 4.81 9.55
C GLU A 133 -12.86 6.10 8.79
N LEU A 134 -13.50 5.96 7.63
CA LEU A 134 -13.94 7.08 6.80
C LEU A 134 -15.09 7.85 7.42
N GLU A 135 -16.03 7.17 8.07
CA GLU A 135 -17.12 7.80 8.83
C GLU A 135 -16.54 8.68 9.97
N LEU A 136 -15.64 8.12 10.78
CA LEU A 136 -14.96 8.84 11.85
C LEU A 136 -14.11 10.01 11.33
N TYR A 137 -13.47 9.83 10.18
CA TYR A 137 -12.74 10.90 9.50
C TYR A 137 -13.69 12.05 9.12
N CYS A 138 -14.82 11.75 8.49
CA CYS A 138 -15.79 12.78 8.09
C CYS A 138 -16.36 13.52 9.31
N GLU A 139 -16.67 12.80 10.38
CA GLU A 139 -17.13 13.40 11.65
C GLU A 139 -16.08 14.36 12.22
N ARG A 140 -14.80 13.94 12.27
CA ARG A 140 -13.70 14.78 12.77
C ARG A 140 -13.46 16.02 11.93
N GLU A 141 -13.57 15.91 10.61
CA GLU A 141 -13.39 17.03 9.68
C GLU A 141 -14.65 17.90 9.53
N GLU A 142 -15.73 17.56 10.25
CA GLU A 142 -17.03 18.25 10.20
C GLU A 142 -17.63 18.31 8.79
N ILE A 143 -17.45 17.23 8.00
CA ILE A 143 -17.99 17.08 6.64
C ILE A 143 -19.01 15.94 6.58
N PRO A 144 -19.97 15.98 5.64
CA PRO A 144 -20.91 14.87 5.45
C PRO A 144 -20.18 13.57 5.13
N PHE A 145 -20.62 12.46 5.74
CA PHE A 145 -20.13 11.13 5.37
C PHE A 145 -20.63 10.76 3.98
N LYS A 146 -19.81 11.08 2.98
CA LYS A 146 -20.04 10.84 1.56
C LYS A 146 -18.68 10.72 0.89
N ILE A 147 -18.36 9.54 0.36
CA ILE A 147 -17.03 9.22 -0.14
C ILE A 147 -17.13 8.72 -1.59
N LEU A 148 -16.25 9.24 -2.44
CA LEU A 148 -15.95 8.67 -3.75
C LEU A 148 -14.65 7.88 -3.64
N LEU A 149 -14.70 6.58 -3.85
CA LEU A 149 -13.53 5.71 -3.79
C LEU A 149 -13.13 5.23 -5.18
N LEU A 150 -11.93 5.62 -5.62
CA LEU A 150 -11.32 5.25 -6.88
C LEU A 150 -10.57 3.92 -6.74
N LEU A 151 -10.81 3.02 -7.68
CA LEU A 151 -10.22 1.68 -7.75
C LEU A 151 -9.81 1.31 -9.18
N ASP A 152 -8.82 0.44 -9.32
CA ASP A 152 -8.56 -0.22 -10.59
C ASP A 152 -9.54 -1.39 -10.84
N ASN A 153 -9.52 -1.95 -12.05
CA ASN A 153 -10.37 -3.09 -12.42
C ASN A 153 -9.78 -4.46 -12.02
N ALA A 154 -8.97 -4.55 -10.97
CA ALA A 154 -8.45 -5.84 -10.53
C ALA A 154 -9.62 -6.78 -10.15
N PRO A 155 -9.54 -8.10 -10.48
CA PRO A 155 -10.60 -9.04 -10.16
C PRO A 155 -10.96 -9.13 -8.66
N CYS A 156 -10.01 -8.79 -7.77
CA CYS A 156 -10.27 -8.73 -6.33
C CYS A 156 -11.14 -7.54 -5.90
N HIS A 157 -11.26 -6.50 -6.73
CA HIS A 157 -12.06 -5.31 -6.48
C HIS A 157 -13.52 -5.45 -6.93
N LEU A 158 -13.87 -6.52 -7.63
CA LEU A 158 -15.20 -6.68 -8.19
C LEU A 158 -16.26 -6.79 -7.07
N PRO A 159 -17.41 -6.11 -7.25
CA PRO A 159 -18.37 -5.89 -6.17
C PRO A 159 -19.13 -7.18 -5.85
N SER A 160 -18.84 -7.73 -4.68
CA SER A 160 -19.80 -8.58 -3.95
C SER A 160 -19.93 -8.12 -2.50
N VAL A 161 -19.77 -6.82 -2.27
CA VAL A 161 -19.83 -6.18 -0.95
C VAL A 161 -21.04 -5.26 -0.88
N ASP A 162 -21.85 -5.42 0.17
CA ASP A 162 -22.81 -4.40 0.61
C ASP A 162 -22.03 -3.32 1.37
N LEU A 163 -21.52 -2.32 0.65
CA LEU A 163 -21.05 -1.06 1.23
C LEU A 163 -22.26 -0.17 1.55
N SER A 164 -22.13 0.76 2.51
CA SER A 164 -23.18 1.77 2.68
C SER A 164 -23.39 2.60 1.42
N SER A 165 -24.60 3.14 1.28
CA SER A 165 -24.96 4.09 0.22
C SER A 165 -24.12 5.38 0.24
N ASN A 166 -23.32 5.60 1.29
CA ASN A 166 -22.46 6.77 1.44
C ASN A 166 -21.10 6.61 0.74
N ILE A 167 -20.73 5.39 0.33
CA ILE A 167 -19.49 5.12 -0.40
C ILE A 167 -19.82 4.76 -1.84
N GLN A 168 -19.53 5.67 -2.76
CA GLN A 168 -19.61 5.44 -4.19
C GLN A 168 -18.28 4.89 -4.70
N LEU A 169 -18.30 3.72 -5.35
CA LEU A 169 -17.13 3.20 -6.05
C LEU A 169 -17.08 3.75 -7.48
N ALA A 170 -15.91 4.24 -7.89
CA ALA A 170 -15.63 4.58 -9.28
C ALA A 170 -14.39 3.81 -9.76
N PHE A 171 -14.57 3.08 -10.86
CA PHE A 171 -13.52 2.24 -11.42
C PHE A 171 -12.80 2.98 -12.55
N LEU A 172 -11.47 2.98 -12.51
CA LEU A 172 -10.63 3.49 -13.60
C LEU A 172 -10.82 2.63 -14.85
N PRO A 173 -10.68 3.15 -16.08
CA PRO A 173 -10.77 2.34 -17.28
C PRO A 173 -9.67 1.25 -17.32
N PRO A 174 -9.93 0.09 -17.94
CA PRO A 174 -8.91 -0.95 -18.09
C PRO A 174 -7.62 -0.41 -18.73
N ASN A 175 -6.47 -0.84 -18.22
CA ASN A 175 -5.15 -0.48 -18.73
C ASN A 175 -4.81 1.02 -18.68
N THR A 176 -5.40 1.78 -17.76
CA THR A 176 -5.08 3.21 -17.56
C THR A 176 -4.39 3.50 -16.22
N THR A 177 -4.31 2.51 -15.33
CA THR A 177 -3.74 2.62 -13.98
C THR A 177 -2.41 3.38 -13.93
N SER A 178 -1.42 3.01 -14.75
CA SER A 178 -0.11 3.68 -14.76
C SER A 178 -0.16 5.14 -15.23
N LEU A 179 -1.20 5.53 -15.95
CA LEU A 179 -1.39 6.87 -16.50
C LEU A 179 -2.30 7.73 -15.63
N LEU A 180 -3.29 7.15 -14.95
CA LEU A 180 -4.35 7.88 -14.27
C LEU A 180 -4.38 7.72 -12.76
N GLN A 181 -3.90 6.59 -12.22
CA GLN A 181 -4.13 6.26 -10.83
C GLN A 181 -3.21 7.11 -9.92
N PRO A 182 -3.76 7.99 -9.07
CA PRO A 182 -2.98 8.87 -8.21
C PRO A 182 -1.96 8.13 -7.33
N CYS A 183 -2.32 6.95 -6.84
CA CYS A 183 -1.42 6.09 -6.07
C CYS A 183 -0.14 5.74 -6.84
N ASP A 184 -0.28 5.39 -8.12
CA ASP A 184 0.84 5.07 -9.00
C ASP A 184 1.64 6.31 -9.44
N GLN A 185 1.01 7.48 -9.48
CA GLN A 185 1.65 8.73 -9.87
C GLN A 185 2.53 9.38 -8.79
N GLY A 186 2.49 8.90 -7.53
CA GLY A 186 3.37 9.47 -6.51
C GLY A 186 3.32 8.83 -5.13
N ILE A 187 2.15 8.41 -4.66
CA ILE A 187 1.96 7.92 -3.28
C ILE A 187 2.78 6.64 -3.06
N ILE A 188 2.63 5.64 -3.94
CA ILE A 188 3.35 4.36 -3.86
C ILE A 188 4.86 4.58 -3.95
N LYS A 189 5.30 5.42 -4.88
CA LYS A 189 6.73 5.73 -5.09
C LYS A 189 7.33 6.40 -3.86
N THR A 190 6.62 7.36 -3.28
CA THR A 190 7.03 8.10 -2.08
C THR A 190 7.09 7.17 -0.87
N PHE A 191 6.04 6.37 -0.65
CA PHE A 191 5.99 5.36 0.41
C PHE A 191 7.17 4.38 0.32
N LYS A 192 7.43 3.81 -0.86
CA LYS A 192 8.56 2.88 -1.06
C LYS A 192 9.91 3.55 -0.84
N SER A 193 10.05 4.82 -1.21
CA SER A 193 11.27 5.59 -1.00
C SER A 193 11.50 5.87 0.49
N TYR A 194 10.46 6.23 1.23
CA TYR A 194 10.51 6.44 2.68
C TYR A 194 10.85 5.14 3.42
N TYR A 195 10.21 4.03 3.06
CA TYR A 195 10.52 2.71 3.59
C TYR A 195 11.99 2.34 3.37
N LEU A 196 12.49 2.52 2.13
CA LEU A 196 13.88 2.23 1.79
C LEU A 196 14.85 3.11 2.57
N ARG A 197 14.57 4.41 2.68
CA ARG A 197 15.40 5.34 3.45
C ARG A 197 15.46 4.94 4.93
N SER A 198 14.32 4.59 5.52
CA SER A 198 14.22 4.21 6.94
C SER A 198 14.96 2.91 7.22
N THR A 199 14.80 1.90 6.37
CA THR A 199 15.52 0.61 6.49
C THR A 199 17.03 0.78 6.32
N LEU A 200 17.49 1.59 5.37
CA LEU A 200 18.92 1.87 5.18
C LEU A 200 19.52 2.69 6.31
N THR A 201 18.78 3.68 6.83
CA THR A 201 19.23 4.46 8.00
C THR A 201 19.43 3.54 9.20
N ASN A 202 18.47 2.63 9.44
CA ASN A 202 18.59 1.65 10.51
C ASN A 202 19.73 0.65 10.28
N LEU A 203 19.96 0.21 9.04
CA LEU A 203 21.10 -0.63 8.68
C LEU A 203 22.42 0.06 9.06
N VAL A 204 22.62 1.31 8.63
CA VAL A 204 23.83 2.09 8.92
C VAL A 204 24.05 2.27 10.42
N GLU A 205 22.97 2.53 11.16
CA GLU A 205 23.04 2.65 12.61
C GLU A 205 23.51 1.34 13.27
N ARG A 206 22.96 0.19 12.85
CA ARG A 206 23.34 -1.13 13.36
C ARG A 206 24.77 -1.52 12.98
N THR A 207 25.20 -1.19 11.76
CA THR A 207 26.58 -1.49 11.33
C THR A 207 27.60 -0.64 12.06
N ASN A 208 27.28 0.63 12.37
CA ASN A 208 28.19 1.53 13.06
C ASN A 208 28.25 1.28 14.57
N LYS A 209 27.09 1.10 15.23
CA LYS A 209 27.01 0.96 16.70
C LYS A 209 27.29 -0.47 17.16
N ASP A 210 26.63 -1.44 16.53
CA ASP A 210 26.64 -2.84 16.99
C ASP A 210 27.73 -3.67 16.30
N LYS A 211 28.54 -3.05 15.43
CA LYS A 211 29.54 -3.69 14.56
C LYS A 211 28.98 -4.86 13.74
N GLN A 212 27.66 -4.87 13.53
CA GLN A 212 26.97 -5.91 12.79
C GLN A 212 27.32 -5.80 11.30
N THR A 213 27.58 -6.93 10.64
CA THR A 213 27.75 -6.92 9.19
C THR A 213 26.41 -6.71 8.48
N VAL A 214 26.44 -6.18 7.26
CA VAL A 214 25.23 -6.03 6.43
C VAL A 214 24.52 -7.38 6.23
N LYS A 215 25.30 -8.46 6.10
CA LYS A 215 24.79 -9.83 5.97
C LYS A 215 24.04 -10.28 7.22
N GLU A 216 24.59 -10.03 8.41
CA GLU A 216 23.93 -10.37 9.67
C GLU A 216 22.67 -9.56 9.89
N TYR A 217 22.67 -8.27 9.53
CA TYR A 217 21.49 -7.41 9.61
C TYR A 217 20.33 -8.03 8.82
N TRP A 218 20.53 -8.31 7.53
CA TRP A 218 19.47 -8.85 6.67
C TRP A 218 19.06 -10.28 7.00
N LYS A 219 19.99 -11.08 7.57
CA LYS A 219 19.68 -12.40 8.11
C LYS A 219 18.72 -12.31 9.28
N ASN A 220 18.90 -11.31 10.15
CA ASN A 220 18.09 -11.10 11.34
C ASN A 220 16.86 -10.21 11.10
N PHE A 221 16.78 -9.50 9.97
CA PHE A 221 15.65 -8.64 9.63
C PHE A 221 14.36 -9.45 9.43
N THR A 222 13.35 -9.17 10.25
CA THR A 222 12.08 -9.90 10.27
C THR A 222 10.90 -9.06 9.78
N ILE A 223 9.73 -9.68 9.56
CA ILE A 223 8.51 -8.95 9.22
C ILE A 223 8.11 -7.94 10.31
N LYS A 224 8.45 -8.24 11.58
CA LYS A 224 8.26 -7.31 12.70
C LYS A 224 9.07 -6.03 12.50
N ASP A 225 10.30 -6.14 12.01
CA ASP A 225 11.15 -4.98 11.73
C ASP A 225 10.60 -4.20 10.53
N ALA A 226 10.15 -4.89 9.48
CA ALA A 226 9.50 -4.26 8.34
C ALA A 226 8.25 -3.46 8.73
N LEU A 227 7.39 -4.02 9.59
CA LEU A 227 6.16 -3.36 10.05
C LEU A 227 6.43 -2.00 10.71
N ARG A 228 7.56 -1.83 11.42
CA ARG A 228 7.94 -0.54 12.03
C ARG A 228 8.09 0.58 11.00
N PHE A 229 8.43 0.24 9.76
CA PHE A 229 8.66 1.19 8.68
C PHE A 229 7.46 1.33 7.73
N ILE A 230 6.37 0.59 7.96
CA ILE A 230 5.14 0.62 7.16
C ILE A 230 4.12 1.64 7.72
N ASN A 231 4.53 2.48 8.69
CA ASN A 231 3.63 3.44 9.33
C ASN A 231 3.35 4.69 8.45
N PRO A 232 2.09 4.99 8.11
CA PRO A 232 1.70 6.22 7.40
C PRO A 232 1.98 7.51 8.18
N SER A 233 2.03 7.45 9.52
CA SER A 233 2.17 8.62 10.40
C SER A 233 3.60 9.16 10.48
N ALA A 234 4.58 8.51 9.84
CA ALA A 234 5.99 8.85 9.97
C ALA A 234 6.46 9.92 8.96
N THR A 235 5.57 10.43 8.11
CA THR A 235 5.82 11.57 7.24
C THR A 235 5.04 12.76 7.80
N GLY A 236 5.65 13.43 8.78
CA GLY A 236 5.40 14.84 9.08
C GLY A 236 6.38 15.70 8.31
#